data_AF-X1C9Y1-F1
#
_entry.id   AF-X1C9Y1-F1
#
_cell.length_a   1.000
_cell.length_b   1.000
_cell.length_c   1.000
_cell.angle_alpha   90.00
_cell.angle_beta   90.00
_cell.angle_gamma   90.00
#
_symmetry.space_group_name_H-M   'P 1'
#
loop_
_entity.id
_entity.type
_entity.pdbx_description
1 polymer ?
#
loop_
_entity_poly.entity_id
_entity_poly.type
_entity_poly.pdbx_seq_one_letter_code
_entity_poly.pdbx_strand_id
1 'polypeptide(L)'
;MFLPRAIYFFYYGATASLLPFLAIYYESLGLSGYQIGFLAGLMPLIALFSAPFWGGLADATQKHKRLLLLAMSTSIVLAFVLSNASAFLFLIPL
;
A
#
# COMPACT_ATOMS: atom_id res chain seq x y z
N MET A 1 -15.55 14.88 14.75
CA MET A 1 -15.28 15.25 13.35
C MET A 1 -13.78 15.32 13.01
N PHE A 2 -12.89 15.59 13.97
CA PHE A 2 -11.43 15.72 13.72
C PHE A 2 -10.68 14.40 13.45
N LEU A 3 -11.09 13.30 14.08
CA LEU A 3 -10.42 12.00 13.97
C LEU A 3 -10.30 11.46 12.52
N PRO A 4 -11.36 11.41 11.69
CA PRO A 4 -11.23 10.97 10.30
C PRO A 4 -10.34 11.89 9.47
N ARG A 5 -10.38 13.22 9.72
CA ARG A 5 -9.51 14.17 9.01
C ARG A 5 -8.03 13.92 9.30
N ALA A 6 -7.68 13.67 10.56
CA ALA A 6 -6.32 13.32 10.95
C ALA A 6 -5.87 12.00 10.32
N ILE A 7 -6.75 10.99 10.34
CA ILE A 7 -6.50 9.68 9.70
C ILE A 7 -6.16 9.84 8.21
N TYR A 8 -7.00 10.57 7.46
CA TYR A 8 -6.75 10.80 6.04
C TYR A 8 -5.49 11.63 5.79
N PHE A 9 -5.23 12.64 6.63
CA PHE A 9 -4.01 13.45 6.54
C PHE A 9 -2.75 12.59 6.67
N PHE A 10 -2.66 11.73 7.68
CA PHE A 10 -1.50 10.85 7.86
C PHE A 10 -1.39 9.80 6.76
N TYR A 11 -2.52 9.19 6.35
CA TYR A 11 -2.52 8.18 5.29
C TYR A 11 -2.02 8.74 3.94
N TYR A 12 -2.60 9.87 3.49
CA TYR A 12 -2.18 10.49 2.24
C TYR A 12 -0.80 11.13 2.35
N GLY A 13 -0.44 11.69 3.51
CA GLY A 13 0.90 12.22 3.77
C GLY A 13 1.99 11.14 3.66
N ALA A 14 1.78 9.98 4.28
CA ALA A 14 2.70 8.84 4.17
C ALA A 14 2.78 8.28 2.74
N THR A 15 1.65 8.23 2.03
CA THR A 15 1.61 7.76 0.64
C THR A 15 2.37 8.71 -0.29
N ALA A 16 2.16 10.02 -0.12
CA ALA A 16 2.82 11.06 -0.91
C ALA A 16 4.33 11.11 -0.66
N SER A 17 4.78 10.85 0.57
CA SER A 17 6.20 10.76 0.85
C SER A 17 6.82 9.46 0.32
N LEU A 18 6.09 8.33 0.30
CA LEU A 18 6.62 7.03 -0.11
C LEU A 18 6.70 6.82 -1.63
N LEU A 19 5.69 7.24 -2.39
CA LEU A 19 5.60 7.01 -3.84
C LEU A 19 6.84 7.44 -4.64
N PRO A 20 7.45 8.63 -4.42
CA PRO A 20 8.62 9.08 -5.18
C PRO A 20 9.86 8.20 -4.93
N PHE A 21 10.03 7.72 -3.69
CA PHE A 21 11.17 6.90 -3.32
C PHE A 21 10.97 5.42 -3.63
N LEU A 22 9.73 4.98 -3.86
CA LEU A 22 9.42 3.58 -4.14
C LEU A 22 10.10 3.08 -5.42
N ALA A 23 10.11 3.88 -6.48
CA ALA A 23 10.79 3.54 -7.72
C ALA A 23 12.32 3.43 -7.54
N ILE A 24 12.92 4.36 -6.79
CA ILE A 24 14.35 4.37 -6.47
C ILE A 24 14.71 3.17 -5.58
N TYR A 25 13.83 2.81 -4.64
CA TYR A 25 13.99 1.61 -3.82
C TYR A 25 13.98 0.33 -4.68
N TYR A 26 13.04 0.19 -5.60
CA TYR A 26 13.04 -0.93 -6.54
C TYR A 26 14.27 -0.96 -7.45
N GLU A 27 14.75 0.18 -7.90
CA GLU A 27 16.01 0.27 -8.64
C GLU A 27 17.21 -0.15 -7.78
N SER A 28 17.26 0.26 -6.51
CA SER A 28 18.30 -0.14 -5.55
C SER A 28 18.30 -1.65 -5.23
N LEU A 29 17.16 -2.32 -5.43
CA LEU A 29 17.02 -3.77 -5.34
C LEU A 29 17.44 -4.50 -6.63
N GLY A 30 17.88 -3.78 -7.67
CA GLY A 30 18.33 -4.34 -8.94
C GLY A 30 17.20 -4.71 -9.90
N LEU A 31 15.95 -4.27 -9.64
CA LEU A 31 14.86 -4.48 -10.60
C LEU A 31 15.11 -3.68 -11.88
N SER A 32 14.82 -4.30 -13.03
CA SER A 32 14.91 -3.62 -14.32
C SER A 32 13.78 -2.60 -14.50
N GLY A 33 14.00 -1.57 -15.32
CA GLY A 33 12.98 -0.56 -15.62
C GLY A 33 11.67 -1.15 -16.16
N TYR A 34 11.73 -2.29 -16.86
CA TYR A 34 10.54 -3.03 -17.30
C TYR A 34 9.72 -3.59 -16.12
N GLN A 35 10.39 -4.19 -15.14
CA GLN A 35 9.73 -4.75 -13.95
C GLN A 35 9.14 -3.65 -13.07
N ILE A 36 9.84 -2.52 -12.92
CA ILE A 36 9.34 -1.34 -12.21
C ILE A 36 8.10 -0.78 -12.93
N GLY A 37 8.15 -0.64 -14.25
CA GLY A 37 7.02 -0.20 -15.06
C GLY A 37 5.82 -1.15 -14.98
N PHE A 38 6.06 -2.47 -14.98
CA PHE A 38 5.02 -3.47 -14.80
C PHE A 38 4.36 -3.41 -13.41
N LEU A 39 5.16 -3.27 -12.34
CA LEU A 39 4.66 -3.08 -10.98
C LEU A 39 3.84 -1.78 -10.86
N ALA A 40 4.35 -0.68 -11.40
CA ALA A 40 3.65 0.59 -11.44
C ALA A 40 2.32 0.52 -12.22
N GLY A 41 2.27 -0.28 -13.30
CA GLY A 41 1.05 -0.54 -14.08
C GLY A 41 0.06 -1.48 -13.39
N LEU A 42 0.52 -2.39 -12.53
CA LEU A 42 -0.35 -3.26 -11.72
C LEU A 42 -1.04 -2.51 -10.60
N MET A 43 -0.40 -1.49 -10.01
CA MET A 43 -0.97 -0.67 -8.93
C MET A 43 -2.38 -0.14 -9.26
N PRO A 44 -2.63 0.54 -10.40
CA PRO A 44 -3.96 1.03 -10.76
C PRO A 44 -4.95 -0.11 -11.07
N LEU A 45 -4.50 -1.25 -11.59
CA LEU A 45 -5.37 -2.42 -11.79
C LEU A 45 -5.86 -2.98 -10.46
N ILE A 46 -4.97 -3.16 -9.49
CA ILE A 46 -5.32 -3.62 -8.15
C ILE A 46 -6.26 -2.61 -7.49
N ALA A 47 -6.00 -1.31 -7.63
CA ALA A 47 -6.87 -0.25 -7.11
C ALA A 47 -8.29 -0.31 -7.74
N LEU A 48 -8.38 -0.55 -9.04
CA LEU A 48 -9.64 -0.66 -9.77
C LEU A 48 -10.53 -1.78 -9.23
N PHE A 49 -9.96 -2.94 -8.90
CA PHE A 49 -10.71 -4.06 -8.31
C PHE A 49 -10.93 -3.89 -6.80
N SER A 50 -9.99 -3.25 -6.11
CA SER A 50 -10.06 -3.04 -4.66
C SER A 50 -11.19 -2.07 -4.28
N ALA A 51 -11.40 -1.01 -5.05
CA ALA A 51 -12.45 -0.02 -4.78
C ALA A 51 -13.87 -0.62 -4.67
N PRO A 52 -14.38 -1.38 -5.66
CA PRO A 52 -15.69 -2.02 -5.55
C PRO A 52 -15.71 -3.15 -4.52
N PHE A 53 -14.60 -3.86 -4.32
CA PHE A 53 -14.53 -4.93 -3.32
C PHE A 53 -14.71 -4.39 -1.89
N TRP A 54 -13.91 -3.38 -1.51
CA TRP A 54 -13.99 -2.79 -0.18
C TRP A 54 -15.24 -1.92 0.00
N GLY A 55 -15.68 -1.22 -1.04
CA GLY A 55 -16.93 -0.45 -1.04
C GLY A 55 -18.14 -1.36 -0.82
N GLY A 56 -18.28 -2.41 -1.64
CA GLY A 56 -19.36 -3.38 -1.51
C GLY A 56 -19.35 -4.12 -0.18
N LEU A 57 -18.16 -4.50 0.33
CA LEU A 57 -18.02 -5.12 1.64
C LEU A 57 -18.39 -4.16 2.78
N ALA A 58 -18.08 -2.87 2.65
CA ALA A 58 -18.46 -1.84 3.62
C ALA A 58 -19.96 -1.60 3.67
N ASP A 59 -20.59 -1.52 2.50
CA ASP A 59 -22.03 -1.32 2.37
C ASP A 59 -22.81 -2.54 2.89
N ALA A 60 -22.36 -3.76 2.56
CA ALA A 60 -23.00 -5.00 3.01
C ALA A 60 -22.87 -5.22 4.53
N THR A 61 -21.75 -4.84 5.13
CA THR A 61 -21.52 -5.05 6.57
C THR A 61 -21.98 -3.89 7.44
N GLN A 62 -22.30 -2.73 6.85
CA GLN A 62 -22.65 -1.47 7.52
C GLN A 62 -21.59 -1.00 8.56
N LYS A 63 -20.41 -1.63 8.59
CA LYS A 63 -19.36 -1.45 9.62
C LYS A 63 -18.17 -0.66 9.09
N HIS A 64 -18.45 0.42 8.38
CA HIS A 64 -17.50 1.35 7.74
C HIS A 64 -16.28 1.69 8.63
N LYS A 65 -16.50 2.03 9.91
CA LYS A 65 -15.41 2.38 10.84
C LYS A 65 -14.48 1.20 11.15
N ARG A 66 -15.01 -0.02 11.26
CA ARG A 66 -14.20 -1.22 11.54
C ARG A 66 -13.37 -1.63 10.32
N LEU A 67 -13.96 -1.53 9.13
CA LEU A 67 -13.25 -1.80 7.88
C LEU A 67 -12.14 -0.78 7.61
N LEU A 68 -12.39 0.50 7.90
CA LEU A 68 -11.37 1.54 7.80
C LEU A 68 -10.21 1.26 8.76
N LEU A 69 -10.49 0.91 10.02
CA LEU A 69 -9.45 0.54 10.99
C LEU A 69 -8.68 -0.71 10.54
N LEU A 70 -9.36 -1.72 10.00
CA LEU A 70 -8.73 -2.93 9.48
C LEU A 70 -7.80 -2.62 8.29
N ALA A 71 -8.26 -1.81 7.33
CA ALA A 71 -7.45 -1.38 6.19
C ALA A 71 -6.20 -0.63 6.65
N MET A 72 -6.33 0.30 7.59
CA MET A 72 -5.18 1.02 8.16
C MET A 72 -4.21 0.10 8.91
N SER A 73 -4.73 -0.83 9.71
CA SER A 73 -3.90 -1.83 10.40
C SER A 73 -3.14 -2.70 9.40
N THR A 74 -3.79 -3.12 8.30
CA THR A 74 -3.10 -3.87 7.24
C THR A 74 -2.02 -3.04 6.54
N SER A 75 -2.26 -1.76 6.27
CA SER A 75 -1.25 -0.86 5.69
C SER A 75 -0.04 -0.68 6.61
N ILE A 76 -0.26 -0.55 7.92
CA ILE A 76 0.83 -0.43 8.91
C ILE A 76 1.65 -1.72 8.98
N VAL A 77 0.98 -2.88 9.00
CA VAL A 77 1.67 -4.18 9.01
C VAL A 77 2.50 -4.36 7.74
N LEU A 78 1.94 -4.06 6.57
CA LEU A 78 2.67 -4.16 5.29
C LEU A 78 3.86 -3.19 5.24
N ALA A 79 3.70 -1.95 5.70
CA ALA A 79 4.79 -0.99 5.79
C ALA A 79 5.88 -1.44 6.77
N PHE A 80 5.49 -2.05 7.90
CA PHE A 80 6.43 -2.60 8.87
C PHE A 80 7.17 -3.83 8.31
N VAL A 81 6.48 -4.71 7.58
CA VAL A 81 7.10 -5.85 6.88
C VAL A 81 8.09 -5.35 5.83
N LEU A 82 7.74 -4.32 5.04
CA LEU A 82 8.66 -3.72 4.07
C LEU A 82 9.87 -3.07 4.76
N SER A 83 9.66 -2.41 5.90
CA SER A 83 10.72 -1.77 6.68
C SER A 83 11.66 -2.79 7.36
N ASN A 84 11.11 -3.91 7.84
CA ASN A 84 11.87 -5.02 8.44
C ASN A 84 12.40 -6.01 7.39
N ALA A 85 12.07 -5.84 6.11
CA ALA A 85 12.70 -6.55 5.02
C ALA A 85 14.13 -6.01 4.79
N SER A 86 14.96 -6.13 5.83
CA SER A 86 16.42 -6.00 5.79
C SER A 86 17.10 -7.30 5.34
N ALA A 87 16.32 -8.26 4.82
CA ALA A 87 16.82 -9.46 4.18
C ALA A 87 16.83 -9.29 2.66
N PHE A 88 17.93 -8.73 2.17
CA PHE A 88 18.45 -8.90 0.79
C PHE A 88 18.42 -10.38 0.32
N LEU A 89 18.29 -11.34 1.26
CA LEU A 89 18.22 -12.79 1.07
C LEU A 89 16.83 -13.35 0.69
N PHE A 90 15.73 -12.59 0.79
CA PHE A 90 14.38 -13.11 0.42
C PHE A 90 13.91 -12.70 -0.98
N LEU A 91 14.64 -11.81 -1.65
CA LEU A 91 14.30 -11.31 -3.00
C LEU A 91 15.00 -12.06 -4.14
N ILE A 92 15.89 -13.01 -3.83
CA ILE A 92 16.58 -13.84 -4.82
C ILE A 92 16.43 -15.31 -4.39
N PRO A 93 15.74 -16.17 -5.16
CA PRO A 93 16.11 -17.57 -5.19
C PRO A 93 17.23 -17.72 -6.22
N LEU A 94 18.46 -17.93 -5.72
CA LEU A 94 19.73 -18.14 -6.45
C LEU A 94 20.51 -16.88 -6.89
#